data_AF-A0A3M2M284-F1
#
_entry.id   AF-A0A3M2M284-F1
#
_cell.length_a   1.000
_cell.length_b   1.000
_cell.length_c   1.000
_cell.angle_alpha   90.00
_cell.angle_beta   90.00
_cell.angle_gamma   90.00
#
_symmetry.space_group_name_H-M   'P 1'
#
loop_
_entity.id
_entity.type
_entity.pdbx_description
1 polymer ?
#
loop_
_entity_poly.entity_id
_entity_poly.type
_entity_poly.pdbx_seq_one_letter_code
_entity_poly.pdbx_strand_id
1 'polypeptide(L)'
;MKPSSPLALVRSTGVTALATVGLATLLAGCGGDGGSATAKSVPSARAYKDATAIGRALRAAGATGCTTDKTRVECRYQGRYVAATVLDPSLGLTVDTALRSWRSGVGQSALGENGAFAILRGPGWLVTGPDGLVDRVRGDLGGRAYHCDHPYGTCS
;
A
#
# COMPACT_ATOMS: atom_id res chain seq x y z
N MET A 1 25.73 -38.09 -38.61
CA MET A 1 24.68 -38.96 -39.18
C MET A 1 23.42 -38.80 -38.34
N LYS A 2 22.26 -38.57 -38.98
CA LYS A 2 20.91 -38.64 -38.39
C LYS A 2 20.15 -39.70 -39.22
N PRO A 3 19.40 -40.61 -38.59
CA PRO A 3 17.92 -40.55 -38.49
C PRO A 3 17.47 -40.97 -37.06
N SER A 4 16.25 -40.94 -36.55
CA SER A 4 14.90 -40.43 -36.88
C SER A 4 14.07 -40.61 -35.60
N SER A 5 13.18 -39.68 -35.25
CA SER A 5 12.09 -39.91 -34.28
C SER A 5 10.97 -40.76 -34.93
N PRO A 6 10.06 -41.42 -34.18
CA PRO A 6 8.82 -40.72 -33.79
C PRO A 6 8.13 -41.15 -32.47
N LEU A 7 7.53 -40.14 -31.84
CA LEU A 7 6.24 -40.09 -31.15
C LEU A 7 5.38 -41.38 -31.07
N ALA A 8 4.94 -41.71 -29.86
CA ALA A 8 3.70 -42.46 -29.63
C ALA A 8 2.70 -41.57 -28.90
N LEU A 9 1.89 -40.83 -29.68
CA LEU A 9 0.63 -40.27 -29.22
C LEU A 9 -0.38 -41.43 -29.14
N VAL A 10 -0.90 -41.71 -27.95
CA VAL A 10 -2.14 -42.49 -27.81
C VAL A 10 -3.31 -41.55 -28.08
N ARG A 11 -3.98 -41.79 -29.21
CA ARG A 11 -5.32 -41.29 -29.51
C ARG A 11 -6.33 -42.32 -29.02
N SER A 12 -7.30 -41.89 -28.23
CA SER A 12 -8.63 -42.50 -28.23
C SER A 12 -9.66 -41.39 -28.48
N THR A 13 -10.37 -41.57 -29.60
CA THR A 13 -11.45 -40.74 -30.13
C THR A 13 -12.80 -41.35 -29.77
N GLY A 14 -13.81 -40.51 -29.49
CA GLY A 14 -15.23 -40.90 -29.41
C GLY A 14 -15.98 -40.08 -28.37
N VAL A 15 -16.24 -38.78 -28.56
CA VAL A 15 -17.35 -38.13 -29.31
C VAL A 15 -18.72 -38.24 -28.63
N THR A 16 -19.20 -37.10 -28.13
CA THR A 16 -20.55 -36.57 -28.45
C THR A 16 -20.55 -35.05 -28.30
N ALA A 17 -20.72 -34.36 -29.41
CA ALA A 17 -20.99 -32.92 -29.48
C ALA A 17 -22.49 -32.70 -29.66
N LEU A 18 -23.02 -31.67 -29.00
CA LEU A 18 -24.19 -30.86 -29.38
C LEU A 18 -24.11 -29.60 -28.48
N ALA A 19 -23.61 -28.49 -29.03
CA ALA A 19 -24.37 -27.28 -29.38
C ALA A 19 -24.87 -26.54 -28.10
N THR A 20 -24.51 -25.29 -27.82
CA THR A 20 -24.86 -24.07 -28.57
C THR A 20 -24.24 -22.83 -27.91
N VAL A 21 -23.80 -21.87 -28.76
CA VAL A 21 -23.93 -20.40 -28.61
C VAL A 21 -23.33 -19.78 -27.33
N GLY A 22 -22.28 -18.96 -27.38
CA GLY A 22 -22.19 -17.74 -28.16
C GLY A 22 -22.11 -16.56 -27.19
N LEU A 23 -21.24 -15.60 -27.50
CA LEU A 23 -21.08 -14.35 -26.78
C LEU A 23 -22.41 -13.65 -26.48
N ALA A 24 -22.41 -12.97 -25.33
CA ALA A 24 -23.11 -11.72 -25.05
C ALA A 24 -24.62 -11.68 -25.32
N THR A 25 -25.42 -11.50 -24.26
CA THR A 25 -26.18 -10.26 -24.01
C THR A 25 -27.22 -10.47 -22.90
N LEU A 26 -27.29 -9.50 -22.00
CA LEU A 26 -28.50 -8.89 -21.45
C LEU A 26 -29.65 -9.81 -20.98
N LEU A 27 -29.69 -10.05 -19.67
CA LEU A 27 -30.93 -9.98 -18.89
C LEU A 27 -30.64 -9.00 -17.74
N ALA A 28 -30.90 -7.70 -17.86
CA ALA A 28 -32.22 -7.10 -17.79
C ALA A 28 -33.10 -7.70 -16.68
N GLY A 29 -32.53 -7.85 -15.48
CA GLY A 29 -33.27 -7.74 -14.23
C GLY A 29 -33.39 -6.27 -13.86
N CYS A 30 -34.60 -5.74 -13.96
CA CYS A 30 -34.94 -4.37 -13.64
C CYS A 30 -34.77 -4.11 -12.13
N GLY A 31 -33.97 -3.09 -11.77
CA GLY A 31 -34.05 -2.40 -10.49
C GLY A 31 -32.83 -2.52 -9.56
N GLY A 32 -32.09 -1.42 -9.40
CA GLY A 32 -31.29 -1.16 -8.21
C GLY A 32 -29.84 -0.78 -8.48
N ASP A 33 -29.51 0.48 -8.21
CA ASP A 33 -28.17 1.07 -8.23
C ASP A 33 -27.07 0.18 -7.64
N GLY A 34 -25.95 0.07 -8.34
CA GLY A 34 -24.80 -0.65 -7.84
C GLY A 34 -23.57 -0.40 -8.69
N GLY A 35 -23.01 0.81 -8.59
CA GLY A 35 -21.76 1.18 -9.25
C GLY A 35 -20.70 0.11 -9.01
N SER A 36 -20.31 -0.57 -10.08
CA SER A 36 -19.20 -1.51 -10.07
C SER A 36 -17.91 -0.69 -10.01
N ALA A 37 -17.64 -0.16 -8.82
CA ALA A 37 -16.35 0.37 -8.46
C ALA A 37 -15.39 -0.80 -8.59
N THR A 38 -14.62 -0.83 -9.67
CA THR A 38 -13.42 -1.65 -9.81
C THR A 38 -12.60 -1.39 -8.54
N ALA A 39 -12.72 -2.28 -7.55
CA ALA A 39 -12.05 -2.11 -6.28
C ALA A 39 -10.56 -2.12 -6.58
N LYS A 40 -9.94 -0.94 -6.54
CA LYS A 40 -8.51 -0.77 -6.82
C LYS A 40 -7.78 -1.66 -5.82
N SER A 41 -7.17 -2.74 -6.31
CA SER A 41 -6.44 -3.68 -5.46
C SER A 41 -5.33 -2.89 -4.77
N VAL A 42 -5.43 -2.73 -3.45
CA VAL A 42 -4.40 -2.08 -2.64
C VAL A 42 -3.28 -3.10 -2.46
N PRO A 43 -2.02 -2.77 -2.79
CA PRO A 43 -0.90 -3.69 -2.63
C PRO A 43 -0.82 -4.22 -1.19
N SER A 44 -0.45 -5.49 -1.04
CA SER A 44 -0.06 -6.02 0.28
C SER A 44 1.24 -5.34 0.72
N ALA A 45 1.29 -4.84 1.97
CA ALA A 45 2.52 -4.27 2.49
C ALA A 45 3.63 -5.32 2.62
N ARG A 46 4.86 -4.89 2.34
CA ARG A 46 6.07 -5.71 2.46
C ARG A 46 7.09 -5.05 3.38
N ALA A 47 8.01 -5.85 3.91
CA ALA A 47 9.16 -5.32 4.63
C ALA A 47 10.13 -4.63 3.66
N TYR A 48 10.80 -3.59 4.14
CA TYR A 48 11.86 -2.90 3.41
C TYR A 48 13.18 -3.03 4.18
N LYS A 49 14.28 -3.18 3.43
CA LYS A 49 15.63 -3.22 4.00
C LYS A 49 16.12 -1.82 4.40
N ASP A 50 15.66 -0.81 3.66
CA ASP A 50 16.01 0.60 3.86
C ASP A 50 14.87 1.52 3.42
N ALA A 51 14.97 2.80 3.77
CA ALA A 51 13.93 3.78 3.57
C ALA A 51 13.89 4.37 2.14
N THR A 52 14.79 3.97 1.23
CA THR A 52 14.88 4.52 -0.13
C THR A 52 13.59 4.34 -0.92
N ALA A 53 13.00 3.15 -0.84
CA ALA A 53 11.75 2.85 -1.56
C ALA A 53 10.57 3.68 -1.03
N ILE A 54 10.51 3.89 0.29
CA ILE A 54 9.49 4.72 0.93
C ILE A 54 9.67 6.18 0.52
N GLY A 55 10.92 6.67 0.50
CA GLY A 55 11.23 8.02 0.05
C GLY A 55 10.85 8.28 -1.41
N ARG A 56 10.94 7.27 -2.29
CA ARG A 56 10.44 7.39 -3.67
C ARG A 56 8.93 7.49 -3.72
N ALA A 57 8.20 6.66 -2.97
CA ALA A 57 6.74 6.71 -2.92
C ALA A 57 6.24 8.06 -2.38
N LEU A 58 6.89 8.60 -1.34
CA LEU A 58 6.58 9.93 -0.80
C LEU A 58 6.74 11.03 -1.85
N ARG A 59 7.85 11.03 -2.60
CA ARG A 59 8.08 12.00 -3.69
C ARG A 59 7.05 11.84 -4.82
N ALA A 60 6.75 10.61 -5.22
CA ALA A 60 5.74 10.33 -6.24
C ALA A 60 4.33 10.80 -5.82
N ALA A 61 4.02 10.76 -4.52
CA ALA A 61 2.78 11.28 -3.97
C ALA A 61 2.77 12.82 -3.78
N GLY A 62 3.87 13.51 -4.13
CA GLY A 62 3.97 14.97 -4.12
C GLY A 62 4.69 15.56 -2.90
N ALA A 63 5.35 14.75 -2.06
CA ALA A 63 6.20 15.27 -1.01
C ALA A 63 7.48 15.90 -1.60
N THR A 64 7.92 17.02 -1.05
CA THR A 64 9.06 17.82 -1.49
C THR A 64 10.11 17.96 -0.39
N GLY A 65 11.30 18.44 -0.74
CA GLY A 65 12.38 18.67 0.24
C GLY A 65 12.83 17.41 0.98
N CYS A 66 12.72 16.24 0.33
CA CYS A 66 12.94 14.97 1.00
C CYS A 66 14.43 14.65 1.21
N THR A 67 14.84 14.55 2.47
CA THR A 67 16.10 13.93 2.89
C THR A 67 15.86 12.45 3.17
N THR A 68 16.77 11.58 2.73
CA THR A 68 16.62 10.13 2.88
C THR A 68 17.95 9.53 3.29
N ASP A 69 17.97 8.83 4.41
CA ASP A 69 19.05 7.93 4.81
C ASP A 69 18.56 6.47 4.80
N LYS A 70 19.38 5.55 5.33
CA LYS A 70 19.08 4.12 5.32
C LYS A 70 17.80 3.78 6.10
N THR A 71 17.53 4.44 7.21
CA THR A 71 16.43 4.07 8.14
C THR A 71 15.36 5.16 8.25
N ARG A 72 15.59 6.35 7.69
CA ARG A 72 14.68 7.50 7.84
C ARG A 72 14.51 8.26 6.54
N VAL A 73 13.29 8.77 6.36
CA VAL A 73 12.95 9.80 5.36
C VAL A 73 12.30 10.95 6.09
N GLU A 74 12.67 12.16 5.73
CA GLU A 74 12.01 13.39 6.18
C GLU A 74 11.71 14.25 4.97
N CYS A 75 10.47 14.71 4.84
CA CYS A 75 10.01 15.52 3.71
C CYS A 75 9.06 16.63 4.22
N ARG A 76 8.59 17.44 3.27
CA ARG A 76 7.45 18.33 3.44
C ARG A 76 6.34 17.98 2.46
N TYR A 77 5.09 18.19 2.85
CA TYR A 77 3.94 18.12 1.95
C TYR A 77 2.97 19.25 2.28
N GLN A 78 2.75 20.16 1.33
CA GLN A 78 1.95 21.39 1.56
C GLN A 78 2.40 22.16 2.81
N GLY A 79 3.72 22.26 3.03
CA GLY A 79 4.33 22.91 4.20
C GLY A 79 4.38 22.05 5.48
N ARG A 80 3.64 20.95 5.53
CA ARG A 80 3.56 20.07 6.71
C ARG A 80 4.65 19.00 6.73
N TYR A 81 5.06 18.60 7.92
CA TYR A 81 6.11 17.65 8.16
C TYR A 81 5.64 16.24 7.83
N VAL A 82 6.53 15.51 7.16
CA VAL A 82 6.32 14.13 6.76
C VAL A 82 7.55 13.36 7.14
N ALA A 83 7.37 12.23 7.80
CA ALA A 83 8.48 11.36 8.17
C ALA A 83 8.15 9.91 7.87
N ALA A 84 9.17 9.13 7.58
CA ALA A 84 9.09 7.69 7.55
C ALA A 84 10.29 7.07 8.24
N THR A 85 10.11 5.89 8.81
CA THR A 85 11.20 5.10 9.36
C THR A 85 11.07 3.64 9.01
N VAL A 86 12.21 3.01 8.70
CA VAL A 86 12.39 1.56 8.65
C VAL A 86 13.11 1.17 9.94
N LEU A 87 12.48 0.30 10.71
CA LEU A 87 12.96 -0.13 12.01
C LEU A 87 13.88 -1.32 11.85
N ASP A 88 15.05 -1.23 12.48
CA ASP A 88 15.97 -2.36 12.63
C ASP A 88 15.57 -3.16 13.87
N PRO A 89 15.12 -4.43 13.73
CA PRO A 89 14.73 -5.26 14.87
C PRO A 89 15.87 -5.51 15.85
N SER A 90 17.12 -5.43 15.40
CA SER A 90 18.30 -5.63 16.26
C SER A 90 18.45 -4.54 17.33
N LEU A 91 17.79 -3.39 17.14
CA LEU A 91 17.77 -2.28 18.11
C LEU A 91 16.72 -2.47 19.21
N GLY A 92 16.01 -3.60 19.25
CA GLY A 92 14.97 -3.90 20.24
C GLY A 92 13.69 -3.07 20.09
N LEU A 93 13.60 -2.23 19.05
CA LEU A 93 12.43 -1.42 18.74
C LEU A 93 11.50 -2.17 17.79
N THR A 94 10.29 -2.44 18.25
CA THR A 94 9.23 -3.05 17.43
C THR A 94 8.37 -1.99 16.76
N VAL A 95 7.77 -2.34 15.63
CA VAL A 95 6.84 -1.44 14.92
C VAL A 95 5.62 -1.08 15.77
N ASP A 96 5.17 -1.98 16.65
CA ASP A 96 4.05 -1.71 17.56
C ASP A 96 4.44 -0.70 18.64
N THR A 97 5.66 -0.78 19.18
CA THR A 97 6.16 0.20 20.14
C THR A 97 6.34 1.57 19.49
N ALA A 98 6.92 1.63 18.30
CA ALA A 98 7.04 2.87 17.54
C ALA A 98 5.65 3.46 17.19
N LEU A 99 4.70 2.62 16.78
CA LEU A 99 3.34 3.05 16.46
C LEU A 99 2.64 3.69 17.66
N ARG A 100 2.75 3.11 18.86
CA ARG A 100 2.17 3.71 20.08
C ARG A 100 2.71 5.12 20.34
N SER A 101 4.02 5.31 20.18
CA SER A 101 4.65 6.63 20.31
C SER A 101 4.15 7.60 19.24
N TRP A 102 4.06 7.16 17.98
CA TRP A 102 3.64 8.02 16.87
C TRP A 102 2.17 8.43 16.98
N ARG A 103 1.28 7.55 17.47
CA ARG A 103 -0.14 7.88 17.70
C ARG A 103 -0.34 9.01 18.70
N SER A 104 0.61 9.22 19.63
CA SER A 104 0.55 10.39 20.52
C SER A 104 0.71 11.71 19.77
N GLY A 105 1.26 11.72 18.55
CA GLY A 105 1.52 12.95 17.80
C GLY A 105 2.55 13.88 18.43
N VAL A 106 3.30 13.44 19.46
CA VAL A 106 4.32 14.26 20.14
C VAL A 106 5.32 14.90 19.17
N GLY A 107 5.74 14.17 18.14
CA GLY A 107 6.66 14.68 17.12
C GLY A 107 6.05 15.80 16.28
N GLN A 108 4.76 15.70 15.93
CA GLN A 108 4.05 16.74 15.19
C GLN A 108 3.84 17.98 16.07
N SER A 109 3.41 17.78 17.32
CA SER A 109 3.21 18.87 18.29
C SER A 109 4.50 19.64 18.57
N ALA A 110 5.63 18.96 18.70
CA ALA A 110 6.95 19.59 18.89
C ALA A 110 7.37 20.48 17.72
N LEU A 111 6.83 20.23 16.53
CA LEU A 111 7.06 21.04 15.32
C LEU A 111 5.98 22.12 15.13
N GLY A 112 5.07 22.29 16.08
CA GLY A 112 3.93 23.22 16.01
C GLY A 112 2.77 22.72 15.13
N GLU A 113 2.80 21.47 14.70
CA GLU A 113 1.78 20.88 13.83
C GLU A 113 0.67 20.23 14.67
N ASN A 114 -0.32 21.04 15.05
CA ASN A 114 -1.40 20.63 15.95
C ASN A 114 -2.68 20.15 15.24
N GLY A 115 -2.67 20.02 13.91
CA GLY A 115 -3.82 19.54 13.13
C GLY A 115 -3.86 18.03 12.96
N ALA A 116 -4.89 17.55 12.26
CA ALA A 116 -5.06 16.14 11.91
C ALA A 116 -3.86 15.57 11.14
N PHE A 117 -3.55 14.31 11.39
CA PHE A 117 -2.45 13.59 10.76
C PHE A 117 -2.75 12.10 10.67
N ALA A 118 -2.10 11.42 9.74
CA ALA A 118 -2.18 9.98 9.59
C ALA A 118 -0.84 9.30 9.84
N ILE A 119 -0.93 8.00 10.12
CA ILE A 119 0.19 7.07 10.21
C ILE A 119 -0.10 5.87 9.32
N LEU A 120 0.80 5.55 8.40
CA LEU A 120 0.79 4.29 7.66
C LEU A 120 1.73 3.29 8.31
N ARG A 121 1.21 2.11 8.65
CA ARG A 121 2.00 1.00 9.18
C ARG A 121 2.18 -0.09 8.14
N GLY A 122 3.42 -0.56 7.99
CA GLY A 122 3.71 -1.84 7.35
C GLY A 122 4.67 -2.71 8.17
N PRO A 123 5.14 -3.83 7.60
CA PRO A 123 6.07 -4.74 8.27
C PRO A 123 7.44 -4.08 8.53
N GLY A 124 7.68 -3.66 9.77
CA GLY A 124 8.95 -3.07 10.18
C GLY A 124 9.17 -1.63 9.72
N TRP A 125 8.11 -0.89 9.34
CA TRP A 125 8.23 0.52 8.97
C TRP A 125 6.94 1.31 9.27
N LEU A 126 7.10 2.63 9.40
CA LEU A 126 6.03 3.59 9.60
C LEU A 126 6.21 4.81 8.69
N VAL A 127 5.11 5.43 8.27
CA VAL A 127 5.08 6.74 7.60
C VAL A 127 4.08 7.62 8.34
N THR A 128 4.37 8.90 8.53
CA THR A 128 3.45 9.88 9.10
C THR A 128 3.44 11.15 8.27
N GLY A 129 2.28 11.81 8.22
CA GLY A 129 2.07 13.06 7.51
C GLY A 129 0.58 13.38 7.41
N PRO A 130 0.20 14.35 6.56
CA PRO A 130 -1.20 14.66 6.32
C PRO A 130 -1.99 13.48 5.70
N ASP A 131 -3.27 13.34 6.03
CA ASP A 131 -4.12 12.21 5.62
C ASP A 131 -4.06 11.94 4.12
N GLY A 132 -4.33 12.97 3.30
CA GLY A 132 -4.35 12.83 1.85
C GLY A 132 -3.00 12.47 1.21
N LEU A 133 -1.88 12.66 1.91
CA LEU A 133 -0.58 12.13 1.46
C LEU A 133 -0.47 10.64 1.82
N VAL A 134 -0.77 10.30 3.07
CA VAL A 134 -0.68 8.93 3.59
C VAL A 134 -1.57 7.98 2.78
N ASP A 135 -2.78 8.40 2.43
CA ASP A 135 -3.70 7.59 1.63
C ASP A 135 -3.19 7.33 0.20
N ARG A 136 -2.53 8.33 -0.41
CA ARG A 136 -1.89 8.14 -1.72
C ARG A 136 -0.71 7.17 -1.63
N VAL A 137 0.14 7.36 -0.63
CA VAL A 137 1.31 6.50 -0.40
C VAL A 137 0.90 5.07 -0.06
N ARG A 138 -0.22 4.89 0.65
CA ARG A 138 -0.82 3.57 0.91
C ARG A 138 -1.20 2.84 -0.38
N GLY A 139 -1.61 3.57 -1.42
CA GLY A 139 -1.85 3.00 -2.74
C GLY A 139 -0.63 2.30 -3.35
N ASP A 140 0.58 2.73 -3.01
CA ASP A 140 1.83 2.17 -3.53
C ASP A 140 2.52 1.19 -2.57
N LEU A 141 2.53 1.54 -1.27
CA LEU A 141 3.24 0.78 -0.24
C LEU A 141 2.36 -0.28 0.43
N GLY A 142 1.05 -0.17 0.30
CA GLY A 142 0.09 -0.96 1.06
C GLY A 142 0.03 -0.55 2.54
N GLY A 143 -0.48 -1.46 3.37
CA GLY A 143 -0.41 -1.36 4.82
C GLY A 143 -1.70 -0.85 5.47
N ARG A 144 -1.61 -0.57 6.77
CA ARG A 144 -2.74 -0.10 7.57
C ARG A 144 -2.55 1.38 7.92
N ALA A 145 -3.46 2.21 7.45
CA ALA A 145 -3.54 3.61 7.84
C ALA A 145 -4.23 3.74 9.19
N TYR A 146 -3.80 4.73 9.97
CA TYR A 146 -4.44 5.20 11.18
C TYR A 146 -4.60 6.71 11.06
N HIS A 147 -5.78 7.24 11.32
CA HIS A 147 -6.09 8.67 11.19
C HIS A 147 -6.32 9.26 12.56
N CYS A 148 -5.58 10.33 12.88
CA CYS A 148 -5.59 10.98 14.18
C CYS A 148 -6.11 12.42 14.05
N ASP A 149 -7.01 12.82 14.93
CA ASP A 149 -7.70 14.13 14.84
C ASP A 149 -6.73 15.30 15.09
N HIS A 150 -5.80 15.12 16.04
CA HIS A 150 -4.73 16.06 16.40
C HIS A 150 -3.72 15.37 17.33
N PRO A 151 -2.54 15.96 17.63
CA PRO A 151 -1.64 15.42 18.64
C PRO A 151 -2.31 15.21 19.99
N TYR A 152 -2.04 14.08 20.63
CA TYR A 152 -2.66 13.59 21.87
C TYR A 152 -4.18 13.38 21.79
N GLY A 153 -4.75 13.42 20.59
CA GLY A 153 -6.16 13.13 20.33
C GLY A 153 -6.43 11.66 20.07
N THR A 154 -7.63 11.38 19.58
CA THR A 154 -8.04 10.02 19.18
C THR A 154 -7.45 9.66 17.84
N CYS A 155 -7.10 8.38 17.66
CA CYS A 155 -6.69 7.82 16.38
C CYS A 155 -7.56 6.60 16.05
N SER A 156 -8.09 6.53 14.83
CA SER A 156 -8.87 5.41 14.29
C SER A 156 -8.08 4.55 13.31
#